data_AF-A0A1X1EJY3-F1
#
_entry.id   AF-A0A1X1EJY3-F1
#
_cell.length_a   1.000
_cell.length_b   1.000
_cell.length_c   1.000
_cell.angle_alpha   90.00
_cell.angle_beta   90.00
_cell.angle_gamma   90.00
#
_symmetry.space_group_name_H-M   'P 1'
#
loop_
_entity.id
_entity.type
_entity.pdbx_description
1 polymer ?
#
loop_
_entity_poly.entity_id
_entity_poly.type
_entity_poly.pdbx_seq_one_letter_code
_entity_poly.pdbx_strand_id
1 'polypeptide(L)'
;MICNTLASLARNIIYINEKHHVKYEIKICIIFDGIANISGDTAIFLESLGYELNNTGHNELYPMLTLSEKKFASPELLRQCADYTDNKHVVGSDHEINCILALKSENRGKLDSHAWMFLSICEQLNPRYILQVDAGTVPATSCLLNLLCDIESHPDYAAIAAYLLPKPNFFVPAHKSWQYSNFVWDKINFWPVGYLLGYLEVIPGACSLIRWEAVNNGNPGQLPPLSNYFRGLSPAGLLQKNLYLAEDRVLGFEIIKNGDREYKIKFNPTAKVEIDNCNTFSELILQRRRWINSTLSARLYALSQLPGIIVNNNKGAFYKFKIMVSLYLSLINMAEMVLMPAVFSILLFFTFEKLSTNLPTWVNLPYISYSAFFFSWVGMIILMLFFLR
;
A
#
# COMPACT_ATOMS: atom_id res chain seq x y z
N MET A 1 12.76 -8.40 10.26
CA MET A 1 11.74 -7.85 9.34
C MET A 1 12.24 -7.85 7.90
N ILE A 2 13.28 -7.08 7.57
CA ILE A 2 13.84 -7.01 6.20
C ILE A 2 14.34 -8.36 5.67
N CYS A 3 14.93 -9.21 6.52
CA CYS A 3 15.42 -10.54 6.12
C CYS A 3 14.30 -11.42 5.53
N ASN A 4 13.12 -11.42 6.15
CA ASN A 4 11.96 -12.19 5.67
C ASN A 4 11.48 -11.69 4.31
N THR A 5 11.38 -10.37 4.15
CA THR A 5 11.03 -9.74 2.87
C THR A 5 12.06 -10.08 1.79
N LEU A 6 13.36 -9.90 2.07
CA LEU A 6 14.43 -10.19 1.12
C LEU A 6 14.47 -11.67 0.72
N ALA A 7 14.33 -12.59 1.68
CA ALA A 7 14.25 -14.02 1.42
C ALA A 7 13.04 -14.37 0.54
N SER A 8 11.87 -13.77 0.80
CA SER A 8 10.67 -14.02 0.00
C SER A 8 10.78 -13.48 -1.43
N LEU A 9 11.43 -12.33 -1.63
CA LEU A 9 11.73 -11.80 -2.96
C LEU A 9 12.73 -12.68 -3.71
N ALA A 10 13.79 -13.14 -3.02
CA ALA A 10 14.75 -14.10 -3.57
C ALA A 10 14.05 -15.38 -4.06
N ARG A 11 13.14 -15.95 -3.25
CA ARG A 11 12.33 -17.12 -3.66
C ARG A 11 11.44 -16.84 -4.87
N ASN A 12 10.87 -15.65 -4.99
CA ASN A 12 10.09 -15.25 -6.17
C ASN A 12 10.97 -15.19 -7.43
N ILE A 13 12.18 -14.63 -7.35
CA ILE A 13 13.12 -14.57 -8.48
C ILE A 13 13.52 -15.97 -8.94
N ILE A 14 13.88 -16.85 -8.00
CA ILE A 14 14.19 -18.26 -8.29
C ILE A 14 13.01 -18.94 -8.97
N TYR A 15 11.81 -18.79 -8.41
CA TYR A 15 10.60 -19.41 -8.94
C TYR A 15 10.27 -18.96 -10.37
N ILE A 16 10.45 -17.67 -10.68
CA ILE A 16 10.29 -17.15 -12.05
C ILE A 16 11.30 -17.81 -12.99
N ASN A 17 12.57 -17.88 -12.60
CA ASN A 17 13.63 -18.49 -13.43
C ASN A 17 13.41 -20.00 -13.66
N GLU A 18 12.81 -20.71 -12.72
CA GLU A 18 12.52 -22.14 -12.83
C GLU A 18 11.22 -22.46 -13.59
N LYS A 19 10.18 -21.62 -13.43
CA LYS A 19 8.82 -21.93 -13.90
C LYS A 19 8.38 -21.15 -15.14
N HIS A 20 9.06 -20.06 -15.48
CA HIS A 20 8.66 -19.19 -16.58
C HIS A 20 9.69 -19.18 -17.69
N HIS A 21 9.22 -19.17 -18.94
CA HIS A 21 10.10 -19.21 -20.11
C HIS A 21 10.74 -17.84 -20.41
N VAL A 22 10.05 -16.74 -20.09
CA VAL A 22 10.59 -15.39 -20.25
C VAL A 22 11.51 -15.11 -19.07
N LYS A 23 12.77 -14.77 -19.38
CA LYS A 23 13.75 -14.33 -18.39
C LYS A 23 13.60 -12.84 -18.15
N TYR A 24 13.46 -12.47 -16.88
CA TYR A 24 13.45 -11.07 -16.45
C TYR A 24 14.76 -10.72 -15.78
N GLU A 25 15.32 -9.56 -16.09
CA GLU A 25 16.37 -8.96 -15.28
C GLU A 25 15.71 -8.25 -14.09
N ILE A 26 15.87 -8.81 -12.89
CA ILE A 26 15.24 -8.29 -11.67
C ILE A 26 16.33 -7.77 -10.73
N LYS A 27 16.24 -6.50 -10.35
CA LYS A 27 17.06 -5.87 -9.32
C LYS A 27 16.21 -5.55 -8.11
N ILE A 28 16.69 -5.90 -6.92
CA ILE A 28 16.06 -5.55 -5.64
C ILE A 28 16.72 -4.27 -5.13
N CYS A 29 15.98 -3.16 -5.08
CA CYS A 29 16.47 -1.92 -4.47
C CYS A 29 15.95 -1.80 -3.04
N ILE A 30 16.88 -1.72 -2.08
CA ILE A 30 16.59 -1.55 -0.66
C ILE A 30 16.92 -0.11 -0.30
N ILE A 31 15.91 0.68 0.07
CA ILE A 31 16.09 2.10 0.42
C ILE A 31 15.90 2.28 1.93
N PHE A 32 16.91 2.84 2.60
CA PHE A 32 16.83 3.26 3.99
C PHE A 32 16.70 4.77 4.12
N ASP A 33 15.70 5.21 4.89
CA ASP A 33 15.37 6.61 5.13
C ASP A 33 16.14 7.19 6.33
N GLY A 34 17.41 7.50 6.08
CA GLY A 34 18.34 8.02 7.06
C GLY A 34 19.16 6.90 7.71
N ILE A 35 20.48 6.96 7.55
CA ILE A 35 21.42 5.99 8.11
C ILE A 35 21.30 5.87 9.64
N ALA A 36 21.01 6.98 10.32
CA ALA A 36 20.84 7.01 11.78
C ALA A 36 19.63 6.20 12.29
N ASN A 37 18.66 5.87 11.42
CA ASN A 37 17.46 5.13 11.82
C ASN A 37 17.55 3.61 11.58
N ILE A 38 18.68 3.13 11.06
CA ILE A 38 18.89 1.70 10.86
C ILE A 38 19.05 1.04 12.24
N SER A 39 18.25 0.02 12.53
CA SER A 39 18.38 -0.72 13.79
C SER A 39 19.70 -1.50 13.84
N GLY A 40 20.26 -1.70 15.03
CA GLY A 40 21.52 -2.45 15.21
C GLY A 40 21.48 -3.83 14.55
N ASP A 41 20.40 -4.59 14.73
CA ASP A 41 20.23 -5.90 14.09
C ASP A 41 20.20 -5.82 12.56
N THR A 42 19.59 -4.75 12.01
CA THR A 42 19.56 -4.54 10.56
C THR A 42 20.94 -4.15 10.03
N ALA A 43 21.69 -3.33 10.77
CA ALA A 43 23.04 -2.95 10.40
C ALA A 43 23.97 -4.18 10.36
N ILE A 44 23.94 -5.01 11.40
CA ILE A 44 24.71 -6.27 11.46
C ILE A 44 24.34 -7.18 10.28
N PHE A 45 23.06 -7.29 9.95
CA PHE A 45 22.60 -8.08 8.82
C PHE A 45 23.15 -7.53 7.48
N LEU A 46 23.09 -6.22 7.24
CA LEU A 46 23.63 -5.61 6.02
C LEU A 46 25.15 -5.76 5.92
N GLU A 47 25.87 -5.62 7.02
CA GLU A 47 27.31 -5.88 7.09
C GLU A 47 27.65 -7.35 6.83
N SER A 48 26.79 -8.30 7.25
CA SER A 48 26.95 -9.73 6.94
C SER A 48 26.75 -10.04 5.44
N LEU A 49 25.96 -9.23 4.73
CA LEU A 49 25.86 -9.20 3.27
C LEU A 49 27.07 -8.48 2.62
N GLY A 50 27.98 -7.97 3.45
CA GLY A 50 29.18 -7.23 3.10
C GLY A 50 28.95 -5.78 2.67
N TYR A 51 27.78 -5.19 2.94
CA TYR A 51 27.58 -3.77 2.66
C TYR A 51 28.37 -2.91 3.66
N GLU A 52 29.09 -1.92 3.14
CA GLU A 52 29.83 -0.97 3.98
C GLU A 52 28.94 0.22 4.35
N LEU A 53 28.40 0.21 5.58
CA LEU A 53 27.51 1.29 6.04
C LEU A 53 28.28 2.57 6.39
N ASN A 54 29.54 2.43 6.84
CA ASN A 54 30.38 3.56 7.26
C ASN A 54 31.06 4.30 6.09
N ASN A 55 31.04 3.71 4.89
CA ASN A 55 31.64 4.31 3.71
C ASN A 55 30.58 5.14 3.00
N THR A 56 30.32 6.36 3.50
CA THR A 56 29.49 7.35 2.79
C THR A 56 30.30 7.90 1.62
N GLY A 57 30.52 7.07 0.60
CA GLY A 57 31.10 7.53 -0.64
C GLY A 57 30.27 8.70 -1.15
N HIS A 58 30.91 9.87 -1.30
CA HIS A 58 30.28 11.03 -1.90
C HIS A 58 30.01 10.71 -3.37
N ASN A 59 28.77 10.39 -3.70
CA ASN A 59 28.35 10.31 -5.08
C ASN A 59 28.15 11.75 -5.59
N GLU A 60 28.95 12.18 -6.57
CA GLU A 60 28.86 13.54 -7.13
C GLU A 60 27.46 13.85 -7.70
N LEU A 61 26.75 12.84 -8.21
CA LEU A 61 25.38 12.99 -8.71
C LEU A 61 24.35 13.06 -7.58
N TYR A 62 24.59 12.38 -6.46
CA TYR A 62 23.63 12.23 -5.35
C TYR A 62 24.30 12.43 -3.99
N PRO A 63 24.58 13.68 -3.59
CA PRO A 63 25.37 13.95 -2.38
C PRO A 63 24.70 13.48 -1.08
N MET A 64 23.39 13.20 -1.11
CA MET A 64 22.60 12.73 0.04
C MET A 64 22.26 11.23 -0.01
N LEU A 65 22.69 10.49 -1.05
CA LEU A 65 22.35 9.09 -1.27
C LEU A 65 23.61 8.27 -1.61
N THR A 66 23.93 7.31 -0.76
CA THR A 66 24.97 6.31 -1.04
C THR A 66 24.35 5.08 -1.69
N LEU A 67 24.88 4.66 -2.84
CA LEU A 67 24.43 3.48 -3.58
C LEU A 67 25.52 2.41 -3.56
N SER A 68 25.14 1.17 -3.24
CA SER A 68 26.03 0.01 -3.31
C SER A 68 25.29 -1.15 -3.97
N GLU A 69 25.77 -1.60 -5.13
CA GLU A 69 25.20 -2.74 -5.86
C GLU A 69 26.02 -4.00 -5.59
N LYS A 70 25.34 -5.09 -5.30
CA LYS A 70 25.95 -6.40 -5.05
C LYS A 70 25.14 -7.50 -5.70
N LYS A 71 25.86 -8.54 -6.14
CA LYS A 71 25.30 -9.76 -6.70
C LYS A 71 25.54 -10.90 -5.72
N PHE A 72 24.50 -11.66 -5.44
CA PHE A 72 24.53 -12.77 -4.51
C PHE A 72 24.12 -14.05 -5.23
N ALA A 73 24.75 -15.17 -4.88
CA ALA A 73 24.21 -16.47 -5.21
C ALA A 73 22.94 -16.72 -4.39
N SER A 74 21.87 -17.19 -5.03
CA SER A 74 20.58 -17.41 -4.36
C SER A 74 20.65 -18.26 -3.09
N PRO A 75 21.44 -19.36 -3.00
CA PRO A 75 21.52 -20.15 -1.77
C PRO A 75 22.22 -19.40 -0.64
N GLU A 76 23.22 -18.58 -0.95
CA GLU A 76 23.97 -17.77 0.01
C GLU A 76 23.07 -16.70 0.64
N LEU A 77 22.35 -15.95 -0.20
CA LEU A 77 21.44 -14.91 0.27
C LEU A 77 20.33 -15.50 1.16
N LEU A 78 19.74 -16.62 0.74
CA LEU A 78 18.68 -17.28 1.52
C LEU A 78 19.21 -17.82 2.86
N ARG A 79 20.42 -18.36 2.89
CA ARG A 79 21.06 -18.83 4.13
C ARG A 79 21.32 -17.70 5.12
N GLN A 80 21.71 -16.53 4.63
CA GLN A 80 21.94 -15.35 5.46
C GLN A 80 20.64 -14.70 5.95
N CYS A 81 19.55 -14.81 5.16
CA CYS A 81 18.24 -14.27 5.55
C CYS A 81 17.42 -15.21 6.46
N ALA A 82 17.71 -16.50 6.49
CA ALA A 82 16.93 -17.48 7.24
C ALA A 82 17.26 -17.46 8.73
N ASP A 83 16.27 -17.16 9.57
CA ASP A 83 16.24 -17.70 10.93
C ASP A 83 16.21 -19.24 10.86
N TYR A 84 16.93 -19.86 11.79
CA TYR A 84 17.32 -21.26 12.00
C TYR A 84 16.27 -22.40 11.86
N THR A 85 15.11 -22.20 11.24
CA THR A 85 13.95 -23.09 11.38
C THR A 85 13.39 -23.76 10.12
N ASP A 86 13.90 -23.47 8.92
CA ASP A 86 13.42 -24.19 7.72
C ASP A 86 14.56 -24.52 6.73
N ASN A 87 15.45 -25.42 7.18
CA ASN A 87 16.53 -26.02 6.38
C ASN A 87 16.02 -27.05 5.34
N LYS A 88 14.70 -27.12 5.10
CA LYS A 88 14.13 -28.01 4.10
C LYS A 88 13.88 -27.21 2.84
N HIS A 89 14.66 -27.50 1.79
CA HIS A 89 14.54 -26.97 0.42
C HIS A 89 15.35 -25.70 0.07
N VAL A 90 16.64 -25.64 0.42
CA VAL A 90 17.60 -24.91 -0.43
C VAL A 90 18.32 -25.94 -1.30
N VAL A 91 17.55 -26.61 -2.17
CA VAL A 91 18.09 -27.38 -3.30
C VAL A 91 17.50 -26.70 -4.53
N GLY A 92 18.26 -25.79 -5.11
CA GLY A 92 17.85 -25.00 -6.27
C GLY A 92 19.09 -24.48 -6.98
N SER A 93 18.99 -24.32 -8.29
CA SER A 93 20.04 -23.79 -9.17
C SER A 93 20.60 -22.47 -8.65
N ASP A 94 21.91 -22.27 -8.83
CA ASP A 94 22.59 -21.00 -8.54
C ASP A 94 22.02 -19.91 -9.46
N HIS A 95 21.08 -19.13 -8.94
CA HIS A 95 20.55 -17.95 -9.59
C HIS A 95 21.20 -16.71 -8.98
N GLU A 96 21.69 -15.82 -9.83
CA GLU A 96 22.24 -14.54 -9.40
C GLU A 96 21.09 -13.61 -8.98
N ILE A 97 21.18 -13.05 -7.78
CA ILE A 97 20.25 -12.06 -7.25
C ILE A 97 21.01 -10.74 -7.12
N ASN A 98 20.54 -9.72 -7.82
CA ASN A 98 21.13 -8.39 -7.79
C ASN A 98 20.39 -7.49 -6.80
N CYS A 99 21.12 -6.97 -5.82
CA CYS A 99 20.60 -6.08 -4.80
C CYS A 99 21.36 -4.74 -4.79
N ILE A 100 20.61 -3.65 -4.89
CA ILE A 100 21.10 -2.28 -4.72
C ILE A 100 20.69 -1.82 -3.32
N LEU A 101 21.65 -1.47 -2.50
CA LEU A 101 21.42 -0.78 -1.23
C LEU A 101 21.54 0.73 -1.47
N ALA A 102 20.49 1.46 -1.12
CA ALA A 102 20.42 2.91 -1.21
C ALA A 102 20.24 3.50 0.20
N LEU A 103 21.29 4.14 0.71
CA LEU A 103 21.31 4.72 2.06
C LEU A 103 21.19 6.23 1.97
N LYS A 104 20.09 6.76 2.50
CA LYS A 104 19.93 8.21 2.64
C LYS A 104 20.72 8.69 3.85
N SER A 105 21.42 9.81 3.69
CA SER A 105 22.12 10.50 4.79
C SER A 105 21.17 10.94 5.91
N GLU A 106 20.01 11.48 5.54
CA GLU A 106 19.01 12.02 6.46
C GLU A 106 17.65 11.34 6.29
N ASN A 107 16.86 11.34 7.36
CA ASN A 107 15.46 10.96 7.30
C ASN A 107 14.61 12.12 6.79
N ARG A 108 13.93 11.90 5.67
CA ARG A 108 13.03 12.88 5.03
C ARG A 108 11.66 12.29 4.69
N GLY A 109 11.35 11.12 5.22
CA GLY A 109 10.08 10.44 5.04
C GLY A 109 9.99 9.59 3.77
N LYS A 110 8.95 8.76 3.75
CA LYS A 110 8.68 7.77 2.70
C LYS A 110 8.56 8.38 1.30
N LEU A 111 7.89 9.52 1.16
CA LEU A 111 7.71 10.16 -0.14
C LEU A 111 9.03 10.69 -0.74
N ASP A 112 9.96 11.16 0.10
CA ASP A 112 11.31 11.53 -0.32
C ASP A 112 12.12 10.29 -0.74
N SER A 113 12.00 9.18 -0.01
CA SER A 113 12.59 7.89 -0.43
C SER A 113 12.04 7.40 -1.77
N HIS A 114 10.74 7.61 -2.04
CA HIS A 114 10.16 7.35 -3.36
C HIS A 114 10.73 8.30 -4.43
N ALA A 115 11.03 9.57 -4.10
CA ALA A 115 11.66 10.49 -5.04
C ALA A 115 13.03 9.96 -5.51
N TRP A 116 13.85 9.48 -4.57
CA TRP A 116 15.12 8.81 -4.92
C TRP A 116 14.91 7.56 -5.78
N MET A 117 13.88 6.76 -5.48
CA MET A 117 13.58 5.59 -6.30
C MET A 117 13.16 5.98 -7.72
N PHE A 118 12.10 6.77 -7.87
CA PHE A 118 11.48 7.02 -9.16
C PHE A 118 12.25 8.06 -10.00
N LEU A 119 12.71 9.17 -9.40
CA LEU A 119 13.35 10.28 -10.13
C LEU A 119 14.86 10.12 -10.28
N SER A 120 15.47 9.09 -9.70
CA SER A 120 16.91 8.86 -9.81
C SER A 120 17.21 7.44 -10.26
N ILE A 121 16.84 6.43 -9.46
CA ILE A 121 17.19 5.04 -9.76
C ILE A 121 16.40 4.52 -10.98
N CYS A 122 15.08 4.72 -11.04
CA CYS A 122 14.26 4.27 -12.17
C CYS A 122 14.54 5.06 -13.45
N GLU A 123 14.82 6.35 -13.37
CA GLU A 123 15.25 7.16 -14.53
C GLU A 123 16.51 6.57 -15.19
N GLN A 124 17.48 6.11 -14.39
CA GLN A 124 18.71 5.49 -14.91
C GLN A 124 18.49 4.05 -15.40
N LEU A 125 17.78 3.23 -14.62
CA LEU A 125 17.55 1.83 -14.95
C LEU A 125 16.52 1.64 -16.07
N ASN A 126 15.66 2.63 -16.30
CA ASN A 126 14.51 2.60 -17.20
C ASN A 126 13.72 1.26 -17.14
N PRO A 127 13.24 0.86 -15.94
CA PRO A 127 12.61 -0.44 -15.76
C PRO A 127 11.27 -0.49 -16.52
N ARG A 128 10.86 -1.69 -16.94
CA ARG A 128 9.50 -1.87 -17.49
C ARG A 128 8.43 -1.87 -16.40
N TYR A 129 8.75 -2.50 -15.27
CA TYR A 129 7.87 -2.66 -14.12
C TYR A 129 8.61 -2.37 -12.82
N ILE A 130 7.89 -1.85 -11.83
CA ILE A 130 8.39 -1.51 -10.50
C ILE A 130 7.51 -2.23 -9.50
N LEU A 131 8.09 -3.13 -8.71
CA LEU A 131 7.41 -3.77 -7.59
C LEU A 131 7.69 -2.96 -6.31
N GLN A 132 6.67 -2.36 -5.73
CA GLN A 132 6.76 -1.75 -4.40
C GLN A 132 6.47 -2.80 -3.33
N VAL A 133 7.34 -2.89 -2.32
CA VAL A 133 7.18 -3.81 -1.19
C VAL A 133 7.62 -3.13 0.10
N ASP A 134 6.72 -3.01 1.07
CA ASP A 134 7.08 -2.51 2.41
C ASP A 134 7.91 -3.58 3.15
N ALA A 135 8.92 -3.15 3.91
CA ALA A 135 9.66 -4.04 4.79
C ALA A 135 8.71 -4.73 5.79
N GLY A 136 8.84 -6.05 5.95
CA GLY A 136 7.96 -6.88 6.77
C GLY A 136 6.85 -7.56 5.99
N THR A 137 6.69 -7.19 4.72
CA THR A 137 5.80 -7.89 3.80
C THR A 137 6.48 -9.14 3.25
N VAL A 138 5.75 -10.25 3.20
CA VAL A 138 6.25 -11.56 2.74
C VAL A 138 5.37 -12.06 1.58
N PRO A 139 5.72 -11.75 0.33
CA PRO A 139 5.05 -12.32 -0.83
C PRO A 139 5.18 -13.85 -0.90
N ALA A 140 4.11 -14.54 -1.27
CA ALA A 140 4.18 -15.97 -1.58
C ALA A 140 5.12 -16.21 -2.77
N THR A 141 5.70 -17.42 -2.87
CA THR A 141 6.70 -17.76 -3.89
C THR A 141 6.25 -17.52 -5.34
N SER A 142 4.95 -17.67 -5.63
CA SER A 142 4.37 -17.44 -6.96
C SER A 142 3.84 -16.01 -7.16
N CYS A 143 3.94 -15.13 -6.17
CA CYS A 143 3.26 -13.84 -6.15
C CYS A 143 3.71 -12.94 -7.30
N LEU A 144 5.01 -12.71 -7.45
CA LEU A 144 5.55 -11.84 -8.49
C LEU A 144 5.28 -12.39 -9.89
N LEU A 145 5.39 -13.71 -10.07
CA LEU A 145 5.05 -14.34 -11.36
C LEU A 145 3.58 -14.08 -11.74
N ASN A 146 2.66 -14.29 -10.80
CA ASN A 146 1.23 -14.05 -11.04
C ASN A 146 0.94 -12.59 -11.40
N LEU A 147 1.61 -11.63 -10.74
CA LEU A 147 1.49 -10.20 -11.05
C LEU A 147 2.05 -9.87 -12.44
N LEU A 148 3.22 -10.42 -12.80
CA LEU A 148 3.86 -10.22 -14.10
C LEU A 148 3.00 -10.77 -15.24
N CYS A 149 2.52 -12.02 -15.13
CA CYS A 149 1.68 -12.62 -16.16
C CYS A 149 0.39 -11.81 -16.39
N ASP A 150 -0.21 -11.29 -15.32
CA ASP A 150 -1.45 -10.52 -15.38
C ASP A 150 -1.23 -9.14 -16.03
N ILE A 151 -0.20 -8.41 -15.61
CA ILE A 151 0.10 -7.07 -16.16
C ILE A 151 0.60 -7.14 -17.60
N GLU A 152 1.29 -8.21 -18.00
CA GLU A 152 1.75 -8.38 -19.37
C GLU A 152 0.62 -8.76 -20.33
N SER A 153 -0.36 -9.52 -19.84
CA SER A 153 -1.56 -9.89 -20.61
C SER A 153 -2.51 -8.71 -20.83
N HIS A 154 -2.39 -7.65 -20.02
CA HIS A 154 -3.28 -6.48 -20.06
C HIS A 154 -2.47 -5.17 -20.21
N PRO A 155 -2.27 -4.69 -21.46
CA PRO A 155 -1.52 -3.45 -21.72
C PRO A 155 -2.12 -2.20 -21.08
N ASP A 156 -3.43 -2.22 -20.81
CA ASP A 156 -4.17 -1.14 -20.16
C ASP A 156 -4.06 -1.18 -18.63
N TYR A 157 -3.41 -2.18 -18.03
CA TYR A 157 -3.18 -2.18 -16.58
C TYR A 157 -1.92 -1.37 -16.25
N ALA A 158 -2.12 -0.27 -15.52
CA ALA A 158 -1.03 0.54 -15.01
C ALA A 158 -0.43 -0.04 -13.73
N ALA A 159 -1.26 -0.60 -12.86
CA ALA A 159 -0.81 -1.20 -11.62
C ALA A 159 -1.72 -2.35 -11.18
N ILE A 160 -1.12 -3.34 -10.53
CA ILE A 160 -1.81 -4.50 -9.95
C ILE A 160 -1.38 -4.65 -8.50
N ALA A 161 -2.34 -4.50 -7.59
CA ALA A 161 -2.15 -4.78 -6.17
C ALA A 161 -2.15 -6.30 -5.91
N ALA A 162 -1.28 -6.76 -5.03
CA ALA A 162 -1.33 -8.12 -4.54
C ALA A 162 -2.49 -8.33 -3.55
N TYR A 163 -2.90 -9.58 -3.36
CA TYR A 163 -3.90 -9.97 -2.36
C TYR A 163 -3.27 -10.05 -0.96
N LEU A 164 -3.28 -8.91 -0.27
CA LEU A 164 -2.71 -8.74 1.06
C LEU A 164 -3.66 -9.28 2.15
N LEU A 165 -3.14 -10.16 3.01
CA LEU A 165 -3.79 -10.56 4.27
C LEU A 165 -2.77 -10.58 5.41
N PRO A 166 -3.14 -10.10 6.61
CA PRO A 166 -2.29 -10.26 7.76
C PRO A 166 -2.18 -11.74 8.16
N LYS A 167 -1.08 -12.12 8.81
CA LYS A 167 -0.88 -13.49 9.26
C LYS A 167 -2.09 -13.96 10.09
N PRO A 168 -2.78 -15.06 9.71
CA PRO A 168 -3.88 -15.56 10.50
C PRO A 168 -3.31 -16.01 11.84
N ASN A 169 -3.97 -15.61 12.91
CA ASN A 169 -3.63 -16.06 14.23
C ASN A 169 -4.90 -16.73 14.76
N PHE A 170 -4.74 -17.94 15.27
CA PHE A 170 -5.82 -18.72 15.86
C PHE A 170 -5.58 -18.66 17.38
N PHE A 171 -6.62 -18.40 18.18
CA PHE A 171 -6.54 -18.19 19.65
C PHE A 171 -6.07 -16.78 20.11
N VAL A 172 -6.29 -15.75 19.29
CA VAL A 172 -5.70 -14.40 19.41
C VAL A 172 -6.46 -13.41 20.28
N PRO A 173 -5.78 -12.44 20.91
CA PRO A 173 -6.42 -11.21 21.38
C PRO A 173 -7.20 -10.49 20.27
N ALA A 174 -8.37 -9.96 20.64
CA ALA A 174 -9.43 -9.45 19.75
C ALA A 174 -8.96 -8.46 18.66
N HIS A 175 -7.91 -7.68 18.91
CA HIS A 175 -7.39 -6.69 17.97
C HIS A 175 -6.82 -7.29 16.68
N LYS A 176 -6.12 -8.44 16.75
CA LYS A 176 -5.55 -9.10 15.56
C LYS A 176 -6.65 -9.78 14.74
N SER A 177 -7.62 -10.41 15.40
CA SER A 177 -8.81 -10.96 14.72
C SER A 177 -9.59 -9.86 14.02
N TRP A 178 -9.80 -8.71 14.69
CA TRP A 178 -10.43 -7.55 14.07
C TRP A 178 -9.64 -7.03 12.86
N GLN A 179 -8.30 -6.94 12.96
CA GLN A 179 -7.45 -6.53 11.86
C GLN A 179 -7.63 -7.47 10.66
N TYR A 180 -7.53 -8.79 10.87
CA TYR A 180 -7.73 -9.79 9.83
C TYR A 180 -9.11 -9.67 9.17
N SER A 181 -10.17 -9.62 9.98
CA SER A 181 -11.55 -9.46 9.48
C SER A 181 -11.72 -8.19 8.66
N ASN A 182 -11.12 -7.08 9.08
CA ASN A 182 -11.19 -5.83 8.31
C ASN A 182 -10.49 -5.94 6.95
N PHE A 183 -9.33 -6.58 6.86
CA PHE A 183 -8.67 -6.82 5.57
C PHE A 183 -9.51 -7.72 4.66
N VAL A 184 -10.10 -8.79 5.19
CA VAL A 184 -11.00 -9.68 4.44
C VAL A 184 -12.24 -8.91 3.95
N TRP A 185 -12.82 -8.08 4.80
CA TRP A 185 -13.99 -7.26 4.45
C TRP A 185 -13.74 -6.37 3.22
N ASP A 186 -12.57 -5.72 3.16
CA ASP A 186 -12.18 -4.90 2.01
C ASP A 186 -12.09 -5.72 0.72
N LYS A 187 -11.60 -6.96 0.81
CA LYS A 187 -11.43 -7.87 -0.34
C LYS A 187 -12.75 -8.43 -0.87
N ILE A 188 -13.77 -8.50 -0.04
CA ILE A 188 -15.09 -9.01 -0.42
C ILE A 188 -15.98 -7.86 -0.94
N ASN A 189 -15.91 -6.68 -0.32
CA ASN A 189 -16.85 -5.60 -0.61
C ASN A 189 -16.30 -4.57 -1.61
N PHE A 190 -15.11 -4.03 -1.36
CA PHE A 190 -14.64 -2.83 -2.07
C PHE A 190 -13.72 -3.17 -3.25
N TRP A 191 -12.80 -4.11 -3.06
CA TRP A 191 -11.82 -4.46 -4.09
C TRP A 191 -12.47 -5.03 -5.36
N PRO A 192 -13.51 -5.88 -5.30
CA PRO A 192 -14.18 -6.37 -6.51
C PRO A 192 -14.86 -5.24 -7.31
N VAL A 193 -15.44 -4.24 -6.63
CA VAL A 193 -16.02 -3.07 -7.29
C VAL A 193 -14.95 -2.27 -8.03
N GLY A 194 -13.82 -1.98 -7.38
CA GLY A 194 -12.67 -1.32 -8.02
C GLY A 194 -12.11 -2.13 -9.19
N TYR A 195 -12.05 -3.46 -9.04
CA TYR A 195 -11.69 -4.37 -10.11
C TYR A 195 -12.68 -4.31 -11.28
N LEU A 196 -13.98 -4.27 -11.07
CA LEU A 196 -14.95 -4.19 -12.18
C LEU A 196 -14.88 -2.84 -12.90
N LEU A 197 -14.79 -1.74 -12.15
CA LEU A 197 -14.77 -0.39 -12.73
C LEU A 197 -13.40 -0.03 -13.34
N GLY A 198 -12.34 -0.72 -12.92
CA GLY A 198 -10.96 -0.44 -13.35
C GLY A 198 -10.28 0.67 -12.57
N TYR A 199 -10.84 1.05 -11.43
CA TYR A 199 -10.24 2.00 -10.49
C TYR A 199 -10.27 1.42 -9.08
N LEU A 200 -9.20 0.72 -8.72
CA LEU A 200 -8.91 0.42 -7.32
C LEU A 200 -8.32 1.68 -6.66
N GLU A 201 -9.03 2.23 -5.67
CA GLU A 201 -8.68 3.52 -5.03
C GLU A 201 -7.30 3.56 -4.36
N VAL A 202 -6.70 2.41 -4.10
CA VAL A 202 -5.44 2.27 -3.38
C VAL A 202 -4.53 1.33 -4.16
N ILE A 203 -3.30 1.78 -4.39
CA ILE A 203 -2.18 0.94 -4.81
C ILE A 203 -1.37 0.71 -3.53
N PRO A 204 -1.57 -0.40 -2.81
CA PRO A 204 -0.96 -0.55 -1.50
C PRO A 204 0.57 -0.60 -1.60
N GLY A 205 1.27 0.21 -0.80
CA GLY A 205 2.73 0.19 -0.72
C GLY A 205 3.30 -1.15 -0.24
N ALA A 206 2.50 -1.94 0.48
CA ALA A 206 2.90 -3.25 0.99
C ALA A 206 3.32 -4.23 -0.11
N CYS A 207 2.55 -4.34 -1.20
CA CYS A 207 2.94 -5.13 -2.37
C CYS A 207 2.08 -4.78 -3.59
N SER A 208 2.69 -4.09 -4.55
CA SER A 208 2.02 -3.77 -5.83
C SER A 208 3.03 -3.67 -6.97
N LEU A 209 2.62 -4.12 -8.16
CA LEU A 209 3.41 -4.04 -9.37
C LEU A 209 2.90 -2.89 -10.24
N ILE A 210 3.77 -1.97 -10.60
CA ILE A 210 3.47 -0.74 -11.33
C ILE A 210 4.22 -0.74 -12.65
N ARG A 211 3.54 -0.35 -13.73
CA ARG A 211 4.10 -0.15 -15.06
C ARG A 211 4.77 1.23 -15.12
N TRP A 212 6.06 1.26 -15.43
CA TRP A 212 6.86 2.50 -15.40
C TRP A 212 6.34 3.57 -16.36
N GLU A 213 6.03 3.18 -17.61
CA GLU A 213 5.43 4.09 -18.60
C GLU A 213 4.12 4.73 -18.12
N ALA A 214 3.35 4.05 -17.26
CA ALA A 214 2.07 4.58 -16.78
C ALA A 214 2.23 5.70 -15.74
N VAL A 215 3.37 5.77 -15.07
CA VAL A 215 3.68 6.82 -14.09
C VAL A 215 4.57 7.91 -14.69
N ASN A 216 5.46 7.54 -15.61
CA ASN A 216 6.42 8.47 -16.21
C ASN A 216 5.87 9.22 -17.42
N ASN A 217 4.90 8.65 -18.16
CA ASN A 217 4.29 9.33 -19.31
C ASN A 217 3.03 10.09 -18.90
N GLY A 218 2.93 11.34 -19.37
CA GLY A 218 1.73 12.17 -19.24
C GLY A 218 1.02 12.37 -20.58
N ASN A 219 -0.21 12.88 -20.54
CA ASN A 219 -0.86 13.39 -21.75
C ASN A 219 -0.01 14.50 -22.40
N PRO A 220 -0.02 14.65 -23.73
CA PRO A 220 0.65 15.76 -24.40
C PRO A 220 0.28 17.12 -23.78
N GLY A 221 1.28 17.90 -23.38
CA GLY A 221 1.09 19.20 -22.73
C GLY A 221 0.68 19.15 -21.25
N GLN A 222 0.62 17.97 -20.62
CA GLN A 222 0.37 17.79 -19.19
C GLN A 222 1.58 17.17 -18.50
N LEU A 223 1.73 17.48 -17.21
CA LEU A 223 2.72 16.83 -16.38
C LEU A 223 2.38 15.34 -16.19
N PRO A 224 3.39 14.45 -16.13
CA PRO A 224 3.14 13.04 -15.88
C PRO A 224 2.53 12.82 -14.49
N PRO A 225 1.85 11.68 -14.27
CA PRO A 225 1.28 11.32 -12.97
C PRO A 225 2.28 11.46 -11.81
N LEU A 226 3.54 11.11 -12.06
CA LEU A 226 4.62 11.19 -11.08
C LEU A 226 4.90 12.62 -10.58
N SER A 227 4.78 13.65 -11.42
CA SER A 227 4.97 15.04 -10.99
C SER A 227 3.92 15.47 -9.96
N ASN A 228 2.67 15.02 -10.12
CA ASN A 228 1.59 15.34 -9.19
C ASN A 228 1.70 14.51 -7.90
N TYR A 229 2.20 13.28 -8.02
CA TYR A 229 2.53 12.45 -6.87
C TYR A 229 3.57 13.14 -5.96
N PHE A 230 4.61 13.74 -6.53
CA PHE A 230 5.65 14.42 -5.74
C PHE A 230 5.31 15.84 -5.26
N ARG A 231 4.16 16.41 -5.62
CA ARG A 231 3.66 17.65 -4.97
C ARG A 231 3.51 17.48 -3.45
N GLY A 232 3.42 16.25 -2.96
CA GLY A 232 3.39 15.95 -1.54
C GLY A 232 4.67 16.21 -0.77
N LEU A 233 5.80 16.44 -1.45
CA LEU A 233 7.05 16.88 -0.80
C LEU A 233 6.93 18.30 -0.25
N SER A 234 5.95 19.08 -0.72
CA SER A 234 5.68 20.43 -0.24
C SER A 234 4.16 20.67 -0.16
N PRO A 235 3.47 20.01 0.79
CA PRO A 235 2.02 20.04 0.87
C PRO A 235 1.53 21.41 1.39
N ALA A 236 0.61 22.03 0.65
CA ALA A 236 -0.04 23.28 1.01
C ALA A 236 -1.30 23.03 1.85
N GLY A 237 -1.26 23.46 3.12
CA GLY A 237 -2.41 23.39 4.03
C GLY A 237 -2.70 21.98 4.57
N LEU A 238 -3.74 21.88 5.41
CA LEU A 238 -4.05 20.67 6.17
C LEU A 238 -4.58 19.53 5.30
N LEU A 239 -5.47 19.83 4.34
CA LEU A 239 -6.05 18.82 3.46
C LEU A 239 -4.99 18.12 2.61
N GLN A 240 -4.02 18.88 2.08
CA GLN A 240 -2.94 18.31 1.30
C GLN A 240 -1.97 17.50 2.18
N LYS A 241 -1.67 17.97 3.40
CA LYS A 241 -0.88 17.17 4.36
C LYS A 241 -1.54 15.82 4.65
N ASN A 242 -2.85 15.80 4.91
CA ASN A 242 -3.58 14.55 5.16
C ASN A 242 -3.71 13.67 3.90
N LEU A 243 -3.84 14.28 2.72
CA LEU A 243 -3.86 13.56 1.44
C LEU A 243 -2.58 12.73 1.26
N TYR A 244 -1.41 13.34 1.49
CA TYR A 244 -0.12 12.68 1.32
C TYR A 244 0.30 11.78 2.49
N LEU A 245 -0.52 11.66 3.54
CA LEU A 245 -0.43 10.55 4.49
C LEU A 245 -0.95 9.22 3.90
N ALA A 246 -1.67 9.26 2.77
CA ALA A 246 -1.97 8.09 1.94
C ALA A 246 -1.52 8.34 0.50
N GLU A 247 -0.22 8.59 0.34
CA GLU A 247 0.44 8.71 -0.96
C GLU A 247 0.08 7.55 -1.90
N ASP A 248 -0.05 6.33 -1.38
CA ASP A 248 -0.50 5.12 -2.07
C ASP A 248 -1.83 5.29 -2.84
N ARG A 249 -2.73 6.17 -2.37
CA ARG A 249 -4.00 6.49 -3.04
C ARG A 249 -3.86 7.62 -4.06
N VAL A 250 -2.91 8.53 -3.85
CA VAL A 250 -2.63 9.65 -4.74
C VAL A 250 -2.10 9.13 -6.08
N LEU A 251 -1.09 8.26 -6.05
CA LEU A 251 -0.46 7.77 -7.29
C LEU A 251 -1.48 7.12 -8.23
N GLY A 252 -2.33 6.25 -7.68
CA GLY A 252 -3.35 5.58 -8.47
C GLY A 252 -4.35 6.55 -9.11
N PHE A 253 -4.80 7.54 -8.35
CA PHE A 253 -5.70 8.56 -8.89
C PHE A 253 -5.04 9.40 -9.99
N GLU A 254 -3.78 9.80 -9.81
CA GLU A 254 -3.05 10.60 -10.79
C GLU A 254 -2.81 9.86 -12.11
N ILE A 255 -2.57 8.54 -12.05
CA ILE A 255 -2.47 7.69 -13.25
C ILE A 255 -3.80 7.67 -14.02
N ILE A 256 -4.91 7.42 -13.33
CA ILE A 256 -6.24 7.31 -13.94
C ILE A 256 -6.67 8.63 -14.60
N LYS A 257 -6.34 9.75 -13.96
CA LYS A 257 -6.69 11.10 -14.40
C LYS A 257 -5.78 11.63 -15.50
N ASN A 258 -4.46 11.56 -15.33
CA ASN A 258 -3.47 12.26 -16.16
C ASN A 258 -2.58 11.34 -17.00
N GLY A 259 -2.70 10.01 -16.87
CA GLY A 259 -1.95 9.08 -17.73
C GLY A 259 -2.24 9.33 -19.21
N ASP A 260 -1.31 8.97 -20.07
CA ASP A 260 -1.35 9.14 -21.53
C ASP A 260 -2.44 8.30 -22.22
N ARG A 261 -2.92 7.23 -21.57
CA ARG A 261 -4.02 6.36 -22.07
C ARG A 261 -4.98 5.94 -20.96
N GLU A 262 -6.03 5.22 -21.32
CA GLU A 262 -7.08 4.75 -20.41
C GLU A 262 -6.61 3.58 -19.52
N TYR A 263 -5.72 3.89 -18.58
CA TYR A 263 -5.19 2.91 -17.66
C TYR A 263 -6.24 2.39 -16.68
N LYS A 264 -6.02 1.18 -16.17
CA LYS A 264 -6.77 0.58 -15.08
C LYS A 264 -5.84 0.21 -13.94
N ILE A 265 -6.39 0.26 -12.74
CA ILE A 265 -5.73 -0.23 -11.52
C ILE A 265 -6.56 -1.38 -10.99
N LYS A 266 -5.93 -2.53 -10.83
CA LYS A 266 -6.58 -3.79 -10.45
C LYS A 266 -5.89 -4.42 -9.25
N PHE A 267 -6.43 -5.53 -8.79
CA PHE A 267 -5.74 -6.44 -7.90
C PHE A 267 -5.79 -7.86 -8.46
N ASN A 268 -4.82 -8.68 -8.08
CA ASN A 268 -4.79 -10.09 -8.47
C ASN A 268 -5.05 -10.97 -7.23
N PRO A 269 -6.17 -11.74 -7.19
CA PRO A 269 -6.51 -12.58 -6.05
C PRO A 269 -5.57 -13.78 -5.83
N THR A 270 -4.80 -14.15 -6.85
CA THR A 270 -3.85 -15.28 -6.80
C THR A 270 -2.45 -14.85 -6.34
N ALA A 271 -2.13 -13.56 -6.43
CA ALA A 271 -0.87 -13.00 -5.95
C ALA A 271 -0.94 -12.75 -4.44
N LYS A 272 -0.79 -13.81 -3.64
CA LYS A 272 -0.96 -13.75 -2.18
C LYS A 272 0.26 -13.20 -1.48
N VAL A 273 0.02 -12.40 -0.45
CA VAL A 273 1.06 -11.75 0.34
C VAL A 273 0.66 -11.72 1.81
N GLU A 274 1.57 -12.16 2.69
CA GLU A 274 1.42 -12.06 4.13
C GLU A 274 2.01 -10.73 4.62
N ILE A 275 1.26 -10.04 5.50
CA ILE A 275 1.71 -8.82 6.18
C ILE A 275 1.69 -9.01 7.70
N ASP A 276 2.47 -8.20 8.41
CA ASP A 276 2.53 -8.21 9.86
C ASP A 276 1.24 -7.69 10.51
N ASN A 277 0.91 -8.26 11.67
CA ASN A 277 -0.19 -7.78 12.52
C ASN A 277 0.31 -6.66 13.44
N CYS A 278 -0.57 -5.71 13.76
CA CYS A 278 -0.34 -4.80 14.88
C CYS A 278 -0.22 -5.61 16.18
N ASN A 279 0.76 -5.26 17.02
CA ASN A 279 1.05 -6.02 18.22
C ASN A 279 0.19 -5.58 19.41
N THR A 280 -0.34 -4.35 19.37
CA THR A 280 -1.18 -3.80 20.43
C THR A 280 -2.46 -3.17 19.87
N PHE A 281 -3.48 -3.04 20.73
CA PHE A 281 -4.70 -2.31 20.37
C PHE A 281 -4.41 -0.83 20.06
N SER A 282 -3.51 -0.20 20.83
CA SER A 282 -3.13 1.20 20.61
C SER A 282 -2.50 1.42 19.23
N GLU A 283 -1.58 0.55 18.83
CA GLU A 283 -0.96 0.59 17.50
C GLU A 283 -2.00 0.44 16.39
N LEU A 284 -2.92 -0.53 16.54
CA LEU A 284 -4.01 -0.75 15.60
C LEU A 284 -4.89 0.50 15.47
N ILE A 285 -5.31 1.13 16.57
CA ILE A 285 -6.13 2.35 16.53
C ILE A 285 -5.39 3.49 15.82
N LEU A 286 -4.10 3.68 16.10
CA LEU A 286 -3.28 4.70 15.43
C LEU A 286 -3.17 4.45 13.92
N GLN A 287 -3.01 3.20 13.50
CA GLN A 287 -3.00 2.82 12.08
C GLN A 287 -4.34 3.17 11.41
N ARG A 288 -5.46 2.83 12.06
CA ARG A 288 -6.80 3.03 11.49
C ARG A 288 -7.20 4.50 11.44
N ARG A 289 -6.77 5.26 12.44
CA ARG A 289 -6.89 6.72 12.45
C ARG A 289 -6.21 7.34 11.23
N ARG A 290 -4.95 6.95 10.95
CA ARG A 290 -4.22 7.40 9.76
C ARG A 290 -5.01 7.07 8.49
N TRP A 291 -5.46 5.82 8.37
CA TRP A 291 -6.15 5.36 7.16
C TRP A 291 -7.48 6.09 6.93
N ILE A 292 -8.27 6.33 7.97
CA ILE A 292 -9.55 7.04 7.88
C ILE A 292 -9.33 8.49 7.44
N ASN A 293 -8.42 9.22 8.12
CA ASN A 293 -8.15 10.63 7.82
C ASN A 293 -7.61 10.83 6.40
N SER A 294 -6.71 9.95 5.97
CA SER A 294 -6.11 10.03 4.64
C SER A 294 -7.08 9.57 3.55
N THR A 295 -7.91 8.56 3.79
CA THR A 295 -8.95 8.12 2.83
C THR A 295 -10.00 9.22 2.62
N LEU A 296 -10.43 9.90 3.69
CA LEU A 296 -11.31 11.05 3.59
C LEU A 296 -10.72 12.14 2.70
N SER A 297 -9.46 12.52 2.97
CA SER A 297 -8.76 13.57 2.21
C SER A 297 -8.56 13.18 0.74
N ALA A 298 -8.20 11.93 0.46
CA ALA A 298 -8.06 11.39 -0.90
C ALA A 298 -9.36 11.42 -1.69
N ARG A 299 -10.48 11.04 -1.07
CA ARG A 299 -11.80 11.06 -1.73
C ARG A 299 -12.29 12.48 -1.98
N LEU A 300 -12.12 13.41 -1.01
CA LEU A 300 -12.44 14.82 -1.21
C LEU A 300 -11.62 15.44 -2.34
N TYR A 301 -10.32 15.13 -2.39
CA TYR A 301 -9.45 15.54 -3.48
C TYR A 301 -9.93 14.97 -4.82
N ALA A 302 -10.20 13.67 -4.91
CA ALA A 302 -10.66 13.05 -6.14
C ALA A 302 -11.98 13.66 -6.66
N LEU A 303 -12.92 13.94 -5.76
CA LEU A 303 -14.17 14.64 -6.08
C LEU A 303 -13.92 16.07 -6.58
N SER A 304 -12.98 16.81 -5.99
CA SER A 304 -12.65 18.17 -6.43
C SER A 304 -12.06 18.19 -7.85
N GLN A 305 -11.50 17.08 -8.33
CA GLN A 305 -10.91 16.95 -9.66
C GLN A 305 -11.91 16.45 -10.72
N LEU A 306 -13.16 16.13 -10.33
CA LEU A 306 -14.20 15.60 -11.22
C LEU A 306 -14.45 16.49 -12.46
N PRO A 307 -14.53 17.84 -12.37
CA PRO A 307 -14.69 18.68 -13.56
C PRO A 307 -13.57 18.48 -14.59
N GLY A 308 -12.31 18.33 -14.13
CA GLY A 308 -11.17 18.08 -14.99
C GLY A 308 -11.23 16.71 -15.68
N ILE A 309 -11.77 15.68 -15.02
CA ILE A 309 -11.98 14.36 -15.62
C ILE A 309 -13.04 14.41 -16.72
N ILE A 310 -14.14 15.13 -16.48
CA ILE A 310 -15.26 15.23 -17.44
C ILE A 310 -14.81 15.94 -18.72
N VAL A 311 -14.08 17.05 -18.58
CA VAL A 311 -13.63 17.89 -19.71
C VAL A 311 -12.43 17.29 -20.46
N ASN A 312 -11.72 16.30 -19.90
CA ASN A 312 -10.55 15.70 -20.55
C ASN A 312 -10.92 14.96 -21.84
N ASN A 313 -10.64 15.56 -23.01
CA ASN A 313 -10.98 14.99 -24.32
C ASN A 313 -10.13 13.79 -24.72
N ASN A 314 -9.01 13.52 -24.02
CA ASN A 314 -8.13 12.38 -24.30
C ASN A 314 -8.68 11.06 -23.72
N LYS A 315 -9.82 11.10 -23.02
CA LYS A 315 -10.49 9.93 -22.41
C LYS A 315 -11.86 9.74 -23.03
N GLY A 316 -12.20 8.50 -23.33
CA GLY A 316 -13.50 8.07 -23.84
C GLY A 316 -14.62 8.21 -22.80
N ALA A 317 -15.84 8.40 -23.29
CA ALA A 317 -17.01 8.62 -22.45
C ALA A 317 -17.28 7.46 -21.47
N PHE A 318 -17.08 6.22 -21.92
CA PHE A 318 -17.30 5.04 -21.08
C PHE A 318 -16.25 4.91 -19.96
N TYR A 319 -15.00 5.26 -20.24
CA TYR A 319 -13.94 5.31 -19.22
C TYR A 319 -14.27 6.34 -18.15
N LYS A 320 -14.65 7.56 -18.55
CA LYS A 320 -15.10 8.62 -17.64
C LYS A 320 -16.30 8.16 -16.81
N PHE A 321 -17.29 7.52 -17.44
CA PHE A 321 -18.48 7.00 -16.76
C PHE A 321 -18.11 6.03 -15.62
N LYS A 322 -17.22 5.05 -15.87
CA LYS A 322 -16.77 4.12 -14.83
C LYS A 322 -16.05 4.82 -13.68
N ILE A 323 -15.23 5.84 -13.96
CA ILE A 323 -14.58 6.63 -12.91
C ILE A 323 -15.61 7.40 -12.10
N MET A 324 -16.59 8.04 -12.75
CA MET A 324 -17.66 8.75 -12.05
C MET A 324 -18.47 7.82 -11.15
N VAL A 325 -18.83 6.63 -11.63
CA VAL A 325 -19.48 5.61 -10.81
C VAL A 325 -18.60 5.19 -9.64
N SER A 326 -17.30 5.02 -9.87
CA SER A 326 -16.35 4.68 -8.79
C SER A 326 -16.34 5.77 -7.71
N LEU A 327 -16.17 7.03 -8.10
CA LEU A 327 -16.15 8.18 -7.18
C LEU A 327 -17.49 8.37 -6.45
N TYR A 328 -18.61 8.06 -7.10
CA TYR A 328 -19.93 8.07 -6.46
C TYR A 328 -20.05 6.98 -5.40
N LEU A 329 -19.63 5.74 -5.70
CA LEU A 329 -19.61 4.66 -4.71
C LEU A 329 -18.64 4.97 -3.56
N SER A 330 -17.50 5.62 -3.84
CA SER A 330 -16.58 6.14 -2.82
C SER A 330 -17.22 7.15 -1.89
N LEU A 331 -18.12 7.99 -2.40
CA LEU A 331 -18.89 8.94 -1.61
C LEU A 331 -19.93 8.23 -0.73
N ILE A 332 -20.61 7.21 -1.25
CA ILE A 332 -21.50 6.36 -0.43
C ILE A 332 -20.70 5.70 0.70
N ASN A 333 -19.54 5.12 0.40
CA ASN A 333 -18.67 4.51 1.41
C ASN A 333 -18.20 5.53 2.46
N MET A 334 -17.98 6.79 2.06
CA MET A 334 -17.65 7.87 3.00
C MET A 334 -18.84 8.21 3.90
N ALA A 335 -20.05 8.29 3.34
CA ALA A 335 -21.27 8.52 4.09
C ALA A 335 -21.55 7.36 5.06
N GLU A 336 -21.40 6.11 4.61
CA GLU A 336 -21.48 4.91 5.46
C GLU A 336 -20.50 4.99 6.62
N MET A 337 -19.23 5.32 6.38
CA MET A 337 -18.22 5.45 7.43
C MET A 337 -18.66 6.44 8.53
N VAL A 338 -19.28 7.56 8.14
CA VAL A 338 -19.79 8.58 9.08
C VAL A 338 -21.08 8.12 9.76
N LEU A 339 -21.99 7.48 9.03
CA LEU A 339 -23.33 7.10 9.53
C LEU A 339 -23.37 5.74 10.23
N MET A 340 -22.35 4.90 10.10
CA MET A 340 -22.35 3.53 10.62
C MET A 340 -22.62 3.45 12.13
N PRO A 341 -22.09 4.33 13.00
CA PRO A 341 -22.46 4.31 14.41
C PRO A 341 -23.95 4.60 14.66
N ALA A 342 -24.59 5.39 13.79
CA ALA A 342 -26.03 5.66 13.86
C ALA A 342 -26.85 4.44 13.48
N VAL A 343 -26.49 3.83 12.35
CA VAL A 343 -27.13 2.59 11.90
C VAL A 343 -26.98 1.51 12.96
N PHE A 344 -25.78 1.33 13.53
CA PHE A 344 -25.52 0.35 14.58
C PHE A 344 -26.34 0.62 15.85
N SER A 345 -26.44 1.87 16.29
CA SER A 345 -27.21 2.23 17.48
C SER A 345 -28.71 2.04 17.30
N ILE A 346 -29.23 2.35 16.12
CA ILE A 346 -30.63 2.11 15.75
C ILE A 346 -30.92 0.59 15.71
N LEU A 347 -30.02 -0.20 15.13
CA LEU A 347 -30.15 -1.66 15.10
C LEU A 347 -30.12 -2.25 16.52
N LEU A 348 -29.22 -1.77 17.38
CA LEU A 348 -29.20 -2.18 18.79
C LEU A 348 -30.50 -1.83 19.49
N PHE A 349 -31.02 -0.61 19.32
CA PHE A 349 -32.28 -0.17 19.89
C PHE A 349 -33.43 -1.14 19.54
N PHE A 350 -33.65 -1.40 18.25
CA PHE A 350 -34.71 -2.31 17.80
C PHE A 350 -34.49 -3.76 18.24
N THR A 351 -33.23 -4.20 18.33
CA THR A 351 -32.90 -5.53 18.82
C THR A 351 -33.25 -5.65 20.29
N PHE A 352 -32.82 -4.70 21.11
CA PHE A 352 -33.11 -4.70 22.53
C PHE A 352 -34.59 -4.56 22.82
N GLU A 353 -35.32 -3.66 22.14
CA GLU A 353 -36.77 -3.50 22.27
C GLU A 353 -37.52 -4.83 22.06
N LYS A 354 -37.12 -5.61 21.04
CA LYS A 354 -37.73 -6.90 20.74
C LYS A 354 -37.33 -8.02 21.70
N LEU A 355 -36.09 -8.01 22.20
CA LEU A 355 -35.60 -8.99 23.17
C LEU A 355 -36.07 -8.69 24.61
N SER A 356 -36.37 -7.42 24.91
CA SER A 356 -36.82 -6.98 26.22
C SER A 356 -38.31 -7.18 26.43
N THR A 357 -38.76 -8.42 26.51
CA THR A 357 -40.16 -8.71 26.85
C THR A 357 -40.47 -8.51 28.34
N ASN A 358 -39.44 -8.36 29.20
CA ASN A 358 -39.56 -8.25 30.66
C ASN A 358 -38.64 -7.17 31.28
N LEU A 359 -38.41 -6.04 30.60
CA LEU A 359 -37.63 -4.97 31.23
C LEU A 359 -38.48 -4.17 32.24
N PRO A 360 -37.92 -3.83 33.42
CA PRO A 360 -38.62 -2.98 34.38
C PRO A 360 -39.01 -1.63 33.77
N THR A 361 -40.15 -1.07 34.18
CA THR A 361 -40.70 0.19 33.65
C THR A 361 -39.80 1.42 33.83
N TRP A 362 -38.81 1.35 34.72
CA TRP A 362 -37.81 2.40 34.92
C TRP A 362 -36.63 2.34 33.92
N VAL A 363 -36.50 1.28 33.13
CA VAL A 363 -35.48 1.16 32.07
C VAL A 363 -36.01 1.76 30.77
N ASN A 364 -35.56 2.97 30.44
CA ASN A 364 -35.89 3.62 29.18
C ASN A 364 -34.86 3.25 28.09
N LEU A 365 -35.08 2.13 27.41
CA LEU A 365 -34.20 1.67 26.32
C LEU A 365 -34.01 2.68 25.18
N PRO A 366 -35.05 3.42 24.73
CA PRO A 366 -34.83 4.49 23.76
C PRO A 366 -33.78 5.49 24.27
N TYR A 367 -33.94 5.99 25.48
CA TYR A 367 -33.02 6.97 26.06
C TYR A 367 -31.60 6.44 26.22
N ILE A 368 -31.42 5.20 26.70
CA ILE A 368 -30.10 4.56 26.81
C ILE A 368 -29.46 4.42 25.43
N SER A 369 -30.23 4.01 24.43
CA SER A 369 -29.73 3.83 23.05
C SER A 369 -29.37 5.17 22.39
N TYR A 370 -30.20 6.21 22.55
CA TYR A 370 -29.91 7.55 22.05
C TYR A 370 -28.70 8.18 22.75
N SER A 371 -28.55 7.96 24.06
CA SER A 371 -27.41 8.46 24.83
C SER A 371 -26.12 7.75 24.42
N ALA A 372 -26.12 6.41 24.34
CA ALA A 372 -24.99 5.63 23.85
C ALA A 372 -24.60 6.03 22.42
N PHE A 373 -25.59 6.26 21.56
CA PHE A 373 -25.41 6.79 20.21
C PHE A 373 -24.71 8.15 20.23
N PHE A 374 -25.26 9.13 20.95
CA PHE A 374 -24.72 10.48 21.03
C PHE A 374 -23.30 10.50 21.57
N PHE A 375 -23.02 9.79 22.66
CA PHE A 375 -21.67 9.70 23.23
C PHE A 375 -20.68 8.97 22.32
N SER A 376 -21.12 7.94 21.58
CA SER A 376 -20.27 7.27 20.59
C SER A 376 -19.90 8.20 19.43
N TRP A 377 -20.84 9.04 18.99
CA TRP A 377 -20.63 10.03 17.93
C TRP A 377 -19.75 11.19 18.36
N VAL A 378 -20.03 11.76 19.53
CA VAL A 378 -19.19 12.80 20.12
C VAL A 378 -17.78 12.26 20.35
N GLY A 379 -17.64 11.02 20.83
CA GLY A 379 -16.36 10.33 20.94
C GLY A 379 -15.66 10.19 19.59
N MET A 380 -16.34 9.72 18.53
CA MET A 380 -15.74 9.58 17.20
C MET A 380 -15.32 10.93 16.60
N ILE A 381 -16.15 11.97 16.72
CA ILE A 381 -15.83 13.33 16.25
C ILE A 381 -14.66 13.91 17.05
N ILE A 382 -14.64 13.75 18.37
CA ILE A 382 -13.51 14.18 19.21
C ILE A 382 -12.25 13.43 18.81
N LEU A 383 -12.29 12.12 18.57
CA LEU A 383 -11.16 11.35 18.08
C LEU A 383 -10.71 11.81 16.69
N MET A 384 -11.64 12.12 15.79
CA MET A 384 -11.30 12.67 14.48
C MET A 384 -10.67 14.07 14.59
N LEU A 385 -11.18 14.95 15.47
CA LEU A 385 -10.74 16.34 15.60
C LEU A 385 -9.47 16.54 16.44
N PHE A 386 -9.35 15.86 17.59
CA PHE A 386 -8.17 15.98 18.47
C PHE A 386 -6.90 15.41 17.86
N PHE A 387 -7.03 14.53 16.86
CA PHE A 387 -5.90 13.86 16.22
C PHE A 387 -5.63 14.34 14.79
N LEU A 388 -6.15 15.52 14.42
CA LEU A 388 -5.75 16.29 13.22
C LEU A 388 -4.47 17.14 13.45
N ARG A 389 -3.84 17.03 14.63
CA ARG A 389 -2.55 17.67 14.94
C ARG A 389 -1.38 16.72 14.79
#